data_AF-A0A0S8CNY1-F1
#
_entry.id   AF-A0A0S8CNY1-F1
#
_cell.length_a   1.000
_cell.length_b   1.000
_cell.length_c   1.000
_cell.angle_alpha   90.00
_cell.angle_beta   90.00
_cell.angle_gamma   90.00
#
_symmetry.space_group_name_H-M   'P 1'
#
loop_
_entity.id
_entity.type
_entity.pdbx_description
1 polymer ?
#
loop_
_entity_poly.entity_id
_entity_poly.type
_entity_poly.pdbx_seq_one_letter_code
_entity_poly.pdbx_strand_id
1 'polypeptide(L)'
;MLPHSAKIDKELLFLPYWRFKGMFFSCVSNGINHRIVDVSYQAVQSEYFPISLGLRSQTQKLRFLTPDMEGYFLDTSLPHQKMMQIVEERYDASLPKPIYHWDFIGETLSQIYSPFYVDDKVYDAVLNRPVSPSLPGDFQTKTLPGGHPQWRLRFVPALCPNCGWDLKGQRDSLALNCNNCNSVWYPGKEKLKKLNFAYLPEEGDNITYLPFYRIGADVSGLELNCYADLVKVANLPKVVQKDWEDRPIHFWSPAFKVRPDDFLRFARNLTLSQPDGKWEHEFPKAQIYPVTMPLTEAIESLKLSLASFMKPQRILFPKLQETEIKPKNFLLLFIPFHERAHELTQPAFQLNINKNLLRYARHL
;
A
#
# COMPACT_ATOMS: atom_id res chain seq x y z
N MET A 1 -27.83 -4.26 7.56
CA MET A 1 -28.64 -3.46 6.63
C MET A 1 -27.77 -2.99 5.46
N LEU A 2 -27.70 -3.84 4.45
CA LEU A 2 -27.44 -3.40 3.08
C LEU A 2 -28.61 -2.46 2.68
N PRO A 3 -28.41 -1.45 1.82
CA PRO A 3 -29.54 -0.79 1.17
C PRO A 3 -30.19 -1.83 0.24
N HIS A 4 -31.11 -2.63 0.79
CA HIS A 4 -31.78 -3.69 0.05
C HIS A 4 -33.00 -3.06 -0.62
N SER A 5 -32.86 -2.75 -1.91
CA SER A 5 -33.97 -2.33 -2.78
C SER A 5 -34.58 -3.50 -3.56
N ALA A 6 -33.95 -4.68 -3.49
CA ALA A 6 -34.46 -5.90 -4.10
C ALA A 6 -35.72 -6.42 -3.42
N LYS A 7 -36.51 -7.18 -4.19
CA LYS A 7 -37.79 -7.74 -3.77
C LYS A 7 -37.60 -8.64 -2.54
N ILE A 8 -38.44 -8.45 -1.52
CA ILE A 8 -38.37 -9.11 -0.20
C ILE A 8 -38.39 -10.65 -0.33
N ASP A 9 -39.04 -11.19 -1.37
CA ASP A 9 -39.27 -12.63 -1.53
C ASP A 9 -38.20 -13.36 -2.36
N LYS A 10 -37.10 -12.68 -2.74
CA LYS A 10 -36.06 -13.27 -3.60
C LYS A 10 -34.84 -13.68 -2.78
N GLU A 11 -34.43 -14.94 -2.92
CA GLU A 11 -33.19 -15.46 -2.33
C GLU A 11 -31.98 -14.72 -2.91
N LEU A 12 -31.11 -14.21 -2.03
CA LEU A 12 -29.91 -13.47 -2.43
C LEU A 12 -28.75 -14.42 -2.76
N LEU A 13 -28.12 -14.15 -3.89
CA LEU A 13 -26.90 -14.76 -4.37
C LEU A 13 -25.75 -13.76 -4.25
N PHE A 14 -24.69 -14.12 -3.54
CA PHE A 14 -23.52 -13.28 -3.34
C PHE A 14 -22.36 -13.75 -4.24
N LEU A 15 -22.00 -12.94 -5.23
CA LEU A 15 -20.89 -13.22 -6.14
C LEU A 15 -19.59 -12.61 -5.61
N PRO A 16 -18.48 -13.37 -5.53
CA PRO A 16 -17.19 -12.84 -5.13
C PRO A 16 -16.51 -12.06 -6.26
N TYR A 17 -15.83 -10.99 -5.88
CA TYR A 17 -14.97 -10.15 -6.71
C TYR A 17 -13.64 -9.98 -6.00
N TRP A 18 -12.55 -10.05 -6.76
CA TRP A 18 -11.28 -9.51 -6.32
C TRP A 18 -11.31 -8.00 -6.49
N ARG A 19 -10.89 -7.25 -5.47
CA ARG A 19 -10.59 -5.82 -5.55
C ARG A 19 -9.12 -5.62 -5.28
N PHE A 20 -8.45 -4.99 -6.23
CA PHE A 20 -7.09 -4.54 -6.10
C PHE A 20 -7.07 -3.02 -5.95
N LYS A 21 -6.37 -2.54 -4.93
CA LYS A 21 -6.18 -1.13 -4.69
C LYS A 21 -4.72 -0.83 -4.40
N GLY A 22 -4.16 0.24 -4.95
CA GLY A 22 -2.77 0.61 -4.71
C GLY A 22 -2.33 1.82 -5.52
N MET A 23 -1.05 2.14 -5.47
CA MET A 23 -0.41 3.15 -6.31
C MET A 23 0.34 2.47 -7.45
N PHE A 24 0.08 2.87 -8.69
CA PHE A 24 0.83 2.39 -9.83
C PHE A 24 1.85 3.44 -10.25
N PHE A 25 3.09 3.02 -10.44
CA PHE A 25 4.18 3.85 -10.93
C PHE A 25 4.79 3.25 -12.19
N SER A 26 5.23 4.10 -13.11
CA SER A 26 5.94 3.68 -14.31
C SER A 26 7.04 4.66 -14.70
N CYS A 27 8.24 4.16 -14.94
CA CYS A 27 9.38 4.88 -15.49
C CYS A 27 9.42 4.65 -16.99
N VAL A 28 9.11 5.68 -17.77
CA VAL A 28 9.11 5.66 -19.24
C VAL A 28 9.94 6.84 -19.77
N SER A 29 10.06 6.99 -21.10
CA SER A 29 10.91 8.00 -21.73
C SER A 29 10.64 9.45 -21.31
N ASN A 30 9.42 9.78 -20.90
CA ASN A 30 9.03 11.13 -20.46
C ASN A 30 9.17 11.36 -18.95
N GLY A 31 9.67 10.40 -18.18
CA GLY A 31 9.82 10.50 -16.73
C GLY A 31 9.06 9.42 -15.98
N ILE A 32 8.66 9.74 -14.74
CA ILE A 32 7.88 8.85 -13.88
C ILE A 32 6.43 9.29 -13.94
N ASN A 33 5.56 8.40 -14.40
CA ASN A 33 4.11 8.56 -14.29
C ASN A 33 3.59 7.79 -13.09
N HIS A 34 2.50 8.26 -12.51
CA HIS A 34 1.87 7.61 -11.37
C HIS A 34 0.35 7.79 -11.41
N ARG A 35 -0.39 6.85 -10.82
CA ARG A 35 -1.84 6.95 -10.62
C ARG A 35 -2.30 6.05 -9.47
N ILE A 36 -3.46 6.38 -8.90
CA ILE A 36 -4.14 5.48 -7.97
C ILE A 36 -4.90 4.43 -8.79
N VAL A 37 -4.81 3.18 -8.37
CA VAL A 37 -5.53 2.06 -8.95
C VAL A 37 -6.53 1.54 -7.93
N ASP A 38 -7.78 1.39 -8.36
CA ASP A 38 -8.85 0.75 -7.58
C ASP A 38 -9.75 0.03 -8.58
N VAL A 39 -9.45 -1.24 -8.81
CA VAL A 39 -10.11 -2.08 -9.81
C VAL A 39 -10.71 -3.29 -9.15
N SER A 40 -11.82 -3.75 -9.70
CA SER A 40 -12.42 -5.03 -9.32
C SER A 40 -12.59 -5.94 -10.51
N TYR A 41 -12.51 -7.24 -10.26
CA TYR A 41 -12.68 -8.28 -11.27
C TYR A 41 -13.44 -9.45 -10.67
N GLN A 42 -14.39 -10.02 -11.41
CA GLN A 42 -15.15 -11.17 -10.95
C GLN A 42 -14.23 -12.33 -10.55
N ALA A 43 -14.46 -12.91 -9.37
CA ALA A 43 -13.65 -14.01 -8.85
C ALA A 43 -14.23 -15.39 -9.24
N VAL A 44 -15.29 -15.39 -10.04
CA VAL A 44 -15.92 -16.56 -10.65
C VAL A 44 -16.01 -16.31 -12.16
N GLN A 45 -15.73 -17.33 -12.96
CA GLN A 45 -15.90 -17.23 -14.40
C GLN A 45 -17.38 -17.37 -14.75
N SER A 46 -18.00 -16.27 -15.18
CA SER A 46 -19.38 -16.27 -15.66
C SER A 46 -19.59 -15.18 -16.70
N GLU A 47 -20.50 -15.44 -17.64
CA GLU A 47 -20.95 -14.49 -18.65
C GLU A 47 -22.22 -13.74 -18.22
N TYR A 48 -22.88 -14.19 -17.14
CA TYR A 48 -24.15 -13.64 -16.67
C TYR A 48 -23.99 -12.54 -15.61
N PHE A 49 -22.79 -12.39 -15.04
CA PHE A 49 -22.50 -11.38 -14.03
C PHE A 49 -21.58 -10.29 -14.56
N PRO A 50 -21.65 -9.06 -14.01
CA PRO A 50 -20.74 -7.99 -14.39
C PRO A 50 -19.27 -8.38 -14.16
N ILE A 51 -18.42 -8.10 -15.15
CA ILE A 51 -16.96 -8.36 -15.05
C ILE A 51 -16.28 -7.57 -13.92
N SER A 52 -16.86 -6.43 -13.51
CA SER A 52 -16.37 -5.60 -12.40
C SER A 52 -17.53 -4.93 -11.65
N LEU A 53 -17.26 -4.45 -10.44
CA LEU A 53 -18.19 -3.65 -9.64
C LEU A 53 -18.15 -2.14 -9.98
N GLY A 54 -17.29 -1.73 -10.91
CA GLY A 54 -17.05 -0.32 -11.22
C GLY A 54 -16.71 0.50 -9.95
N LEU A 55 -17.33 1.67 -9.81
CA LEU A 55 -17.09 2.60 -8.68
C LEU A 55 -17.79 2.17 -7.37
N ARG A 56 -18.56 1.07 -7.35
CA ARG A 56 -19.37 0.70 -6.18
C ARG A 56 -18.52 0.28 -4.98
N SER A 57 -17.37 -0.33 -5.25
CA SER A 57 -16.40 -0.66 -4.21
C SER A 57 -15.91 0.59 -3.45
N GLN A 58 -16.06 1.78 -4.05
CA GLN A 58 -15.64 3.07 -3.50
C GLN A 58 -16.79 3.84 -2.84
N THR A 59 -18.03 3.61 -3.26
CA THR A 59 -19.20 4.38 -2.79
C THR A 59 -20.04 3.67 -1.74
N GLN A 60 -19.91 2.34 -1.59
CA GLN A 60 -20.70 1.54 -0.66
C GLN A 60 -19.96 1.22 0.63
N LYS A 61 -20.71 1.10 1.74
CA LYS A 61 -20.17 0.64 3.03
C LYS A 61 -20.01 -0.88 3.01
N LEU A 62 -18.77 -1.35 3.05
CA LEU A 62 -18.45 -2.77 3.15
C LEU A 62 -18.65 -3.29 4.59
N ARG A 63 -19.01 -4.57 4.71
CA ARG A 63 -19.14 -5.29 5.98
C ARG A 63 -18.31 -6.56 5.91
N PHE A 64 -17.75 -6.98 7.04
CA PHE A 64 -17.10 -8.29 7.12
C PHE A 64 -18.14 -9.38 6.97
N LEU A 65 -17.81 -10.39 6.18
CA LEU A 65 -18.60 -11.62 6.03
C LEU A 65 -18.69 -12.31 7.40
N THR A 66 -19.84 -12.86 7.78
CA THR A 66 -19.95 -13.63 9.02
C THR A 66 -20.77 -14.90 8.79
N PRO A 67 -20.57 -15.99 9.56
CA PRO A 67 -21.27 -17.24 9.34
C PRO A 67 -22.80 -17.18 9.46
N ASP A 68 -23.31 -16.16 10.15
CA ASP A 68 -24.74 -15.89 10.35
C ASP A 68 -25.37 -15.07 9.22
N MET A 69 -24.60 -14.65 8.21
CA MET A 69 -25.16 -13.94 7.06
C MET A 69 -26.03 -14.87 6.20
N GLU A 70 -27.27 -14.42 5.94
CA GLU A 70 -28.21 -15.09 5.05
C GLU A 70 -27.82 -14.91 3.57
N GLY A 71 -28.24 -15.88 2.74
CA GLY A 71 -27.98 -15.92 1.30
C GLY A 71 -26.97 -17.00 0.90
N TYR A 72 -26.85 -17.23 -0.41
CA TYR A 72 -25.94 -18.21 -1.00
C TYR A 72 -24.68 -17.51 -1.51
N PHE A 73 -23.52 -17.86 -0.96
CA PHE A 73 -22.24 -17.23 -1.31
C PHE A 73 -21.46 -18.14 -2.26
N LEU A 74 -21.12 -17.64 -3.44
CA LEU A 74 -20.38 -18.41 -4.42
C LEU A 74 -18.90 -18.54 -4.04
N ASP A 75 -18.36 -19.73 -4.24
CA ASP A 75 -16.93 -19.97 -4.05
C ASP A 75 -16.12 -19.24 -5.11
N THR A 76 -14.89 -18.89 -4.77
CA THR A 76 -13.97 -18.27 -5.74
C THR A 76 -13.29 -19.33 -6.59
N SER A 77 -13.48 -19.25 -7.90
CA SER A 77 -12.86 -20.14 -8.87
C SER A 77 -11.63 -19.53 -9.56
N LEU A 78 -11.51 -18.19 -9.56
CA LEU A 78 -10.35 -17.48 -10.12
C LEU A 78 -9.30 -17.22 -9.03
N PRO A 79 -8.09 -17.81 -9.10
CA PRO A 79 -7.03 -17.53 -8.13
C PRO A 79 -6.59 -16.07 -8.19
N HIS A 80 -6.23 -15.50 -7.03
CA HIS A 80 -5.79 -14.10 -6.97
C HIS A 80 -4.58 -13.79 -7.86
N GLN A 81 -3.64 -14.72 -8.01
CA GLN A 81 -2.49 -14.57 -8.90
C GLN A 81 -2.90 -14.30 -10.34
N LYS A 82 -3.99 -14.94 -10.80
CA LYS A 82 -4.51 -14.71 -12.15
C LYS A 82 -5.14 -13.32 -12.27
N MET A 83 -5.78 -12.83 -11.21
CA MET A 83 -6.28 -11.47 -11.17
C MET A 83 -5.15 -10.44 -11.22
N MET A 84 -4.06 -10.66 -10.48
CA MET A 84 -2.87 -9.80 -10.54
C MET A 84 -2.30 -9.74 -11.95
N GLN A 85 -2.11 -10.89 -12.62
CA GLN A 85 -1.68 -10.94 -14.02
C GLN A 85 -2.57 -10.11 -14.96
N ILE A 86 -3.90 -10.21 -14.81
CA ILE A 86 -4.86 -9.44 -15.63
C ILE A 86 -4.68 -7.93 -15.40
N VAL A 87 -4.44 -7.51 -14.16
CA VAL A 87 -4.19 -6.10 -13.83
C VAL A 87 -2.86 -5.65 -14.41
N GLU A 88 -1.79 -6.41 -14.22
CA GLU A 88 -0.45 -6.12 -14.74
C GLU A 88 -0.44 -5.98 -16.27
N GLU A 89 -0.97 -6.98 -16.98
CA GLU A 89 -1.04 -6.99 -18.46
C GLU A 89 -1.80 -5.77 -19.00
N ARG A 90 -2.92 -5.41 -18.36
CA ARG A 90 -3.70 -4.22 -18.76
C ARG A 90 -2.89 -2.93 -18.61
N TYR A 91 -2.16 -2.80 -17.51
CA TYR A 91 -1.40 -1.59 -17.23
C TYR A 91 -0.15 -1.52 -18.12
N ASP A 92 0.59 -2.61 -18.31
CA ASP A 92 1.76 -2.68 -19.20
C ASP A 92 1.40 -2.35 -20.66
N ALA A 93 0.27 -2.87 -21.15
CA ALA A 93 -0.20 -2.60 -22.51
C ALA A 93 -0.58 -1.12 -22.72
N SER A 94 -1.00 -0.43 -21.66
CA SER A 94 -1.40 0.99 -21.71
C SER A 94 -0.22 1.97 -21.63
N LEU A 95 0.98 1.49 -21.30
CA LEU A 95 2.13 2.35 -21.04
C LEU A 95 2.85 2.79 -22.33
N PRO A 96 3.30 4.05 -22.41
CA PRO A 96 4.20 4.49 -23.47
C PRO A 96 5.49 3.67 -23.46
N LYS A 97 5.90 3.16 -24.62
CA LYS A 97 7.18 2.44 -24.78
C LYS A 97 8.33 3.43 -25.11
N PRO A 98 9.59 3.13 -24.76
CA PRO A 98 10.03 1.98 -23.95
C PRO A 98 9.67 2.14 -22.47
N ILE A 99 9.42 1.01 -21.82
CA ILE A 99 9.20 0.95 -20.37
C ILE A 99 10.47 0.47 -19.70
N TYR A 100 10.98 1.24 -18.76
CA TYR A 100 12.23 0.94 -18.05
C TYR A 100 11.98 0.20 -16.74
N HIS A 101 10.89 0.52 -16.06
CA HIS A 101 10.43 -0.14 -14.85
C HIS A 101 8.99 0.31 -14.55
N TRP A 102 8.18 -0.54 -13.94
CA TRP A 102 6.91 -0.17 -13.34
C TRP A 102 6.69 -1.04 -12.11
N ASP A 103 5.88 -0.55 -11.18
CA ASP A 103 5.49 -1.33 -10.01
C ASP A 103 4.16 -0.85 -9.43
N PHE A 104 3.52 -1.73 -8.65
CA PHE A 104 2.46 -1.35 -7.74
C PHE A 104 3.04 -1.21 -6.33
N ILE A 105 2.62 -0.17 -5.60
CA ILE A 105 3.10 0.10 -4.25
C ILE A 105 1.92 0.44 -3.33
N GLY A 106 1.98 -0.06 -2.11
CA GLY A 106 0.99 0.11 -1.06
C GLY A 106 -0.31 -0.62 -1.37
N GLU A 107 -0.22 -1.79 -2.01
CA GLU A 107 -1.39 -2.48 -2.49
C GLU A 107 -2.22 -3.15 -1.40
N THR A 108 -3.47 -3.40 -1.73
CA THR A 108 -4.42 -4.12 -0.90
C THR A 108 -5.31 -4.94 -1.81
N LEU A 109 -5.16 -6.26 -1.72
CA LEU A 109 -6.05 -7.21 -2.36
C LEU A 109 -7.15 -7.61 -1.37
N SER A 110 -8.40 -7.46 -1.77
CA SER A 110 -9.57 -7.85 -0.98
C SER A 110 -10.51 -8.71 -1.81
N GLN A 111 -11.18 -9.66 -1.16
CA GLN A 111 -12.32 -10.35 -1.73
C GLN A 111 -13.60 -9.65 -1.26
N ILE A 112 -14.46 -9.23 -2.19
CA ILE A 112 -15.72 -8.53 -1.92
C ILE A 112 -16.87 -9.35 -2.50
N TYR A 113 -17.94 -9.52 -1.74
CA TYR A 113 -19.16 -10.14 -2.22
C TYR A 113 -20.20 -9.07 -2.59
N SER A 114 -20.76 -9.17 -3.79
CA SER A 114 -21.85 -8.31 -4.25
C SER A 114 -23.15 -9.11 -4.34
N PRO A 115 -24.27 -8.58 -3.82
CA PRO A 115 -25.55 -9.28 -3.83
C PRO A 115 -26.26 -9.15 -5.18
N PHE A 116 -26.81 -10.27 -5.64
CA PHE A 116 -27.65 -10.43 -6.81
C PHE A 116 -28.86 -11.29 -6.46
N TYR A 117 -29.88 -11.31 -7.31
CA TYR A 117 -30.93 -12.31 -7.28
C TYR A 117 -31.27 -12.75 -8.70
N VAL A 118 -31.91 -13.89 -8.85
CA VAL A 118 -32.23 -14.49 -10.14
C VAL A 118 -33.75 -14.61 -10.33
N ASP A 119 -34.20 -14.27 -11.53
CA ASP A 119 -35.57 -14.44 -12.02
C ASP A 119 -35.50 -14.87 -13.49
N ASP A 120 -36.09 -14.11 -14.43
CA ASP A 120 -35.84 -14.26 -15.88
C ASP A 120 -34.41 -13.85 -16.29
N LYS A 121 -33.77 -13.03 -15.46
CA LYS A 121 -32.43 -12.46 -15.62
C LYS A 121 -31.70 -12.49 -14.28
N VAL A 122 -30.41 -12.21 -14.32
CA VAL A 122 -29.66 -11.81 -13.14
C VAL A 122 -29.95 -10.35 -12.86
N TYR A 123 -30.36 -10.06 -11.63
CA TYR A 123 -30.59 -8.71 -11.15
C TYR A 123 -29.58 -8.34 -10.09
N ASP A 124 -29.10 -7.11 -10.18
CA ASP A 124 -28.35 -6.44 -9.14
C ASP A 124 -29.25 -6.15 -7.94
N ALA A 125 -28.96 -6.69 -6.77
CA ALA A 125 -29.83 -6.54 -5.60
C ALA A 125 -29.67 -5.19 -4.88
N VAL A 126 -28.63 -4.41 -5.22
CA VAL A 126 -28.40 -3.06 -4.68
C VAL A 126 -29.21 -2.03 -5.46
N LEU A 127 -29.21 -2.15 -6.80
CA LEU A 127 -29.89 -1.21 -7.70
C LEU A 127 -31.23 -1.72 -8.23
N ASN A 128 -31.59 -2.97 -7.94
CA ASN A 128 -32.79 -3.64 -8.41
C ASN A 128 -32.96 -3.54 -9.94
N ARG A 129 -31.88 -3.80 -10.69
CA ARG A 129 -31.85 -3.71 -12.16
C ARG A 129 -31.25 -4.96 -12.81
N PRO A 130 -31.71 -5.36 -14.00
CA PRO A 130 -31.13 -6.49 -14.71
C PRO A 130 -29.68 -6.17 -15.12
N VAL A 131 -28.80 -7.16 -15.01
CA VAL A 131 -27.38 -7.09 -15.41
C VAL A 131 -26.98 -8.14 -16.43
N SER A 132 -27.89 -9.08 -16.74
CA SER A 132 -27.70 -10.09 -17.78
C SER A 132 -28.76 -9.99 -18.87
N PRO A 133 -28.50 -10.60 -20.04
CA PRO A 133 -29.56 -11.05 -20.94
C PRO A 133 -30.49 -12.07 -20.26
N SER A 134 -31.58 -12.44 -20.94
CA SER A 134 -32.46 -13.51 -20.46
C SER A 134 -31.69 -14.81 -20.26
N LEU A 135 -31.93 -15.46 -19.13
CA LEU A 135 -31.27 -16.70 -18.77
C LEU A 135 -31.83 -17.88 -19.55
N PRO A 136 -31.01 -18.92 -19.82
CA PRO A 136 -31.50 -20.21 -20.31
C PRO A 136 -32.55 -20.80 -19.34
N GLY A 137 -33.53 -21.53 -19.89
CA GLY A 137 -34.62 -22.10 -19.09
C GLY A 137 -34.18 -23.14 -18.04
N ASP A 138 -32.97 -23.68 -18.17
CA ASP A 138 -32.32 -24.63 -17.27
C ASP A 138 -31.30 -23.96 -16.33
N PHE A 139 -31.17 -22.64 -16.36
CA PHE A 139 -30.24 -21.93 -15.48
C PHE A 139 -30.64 -22.10 -14.00
N GLN A 140 -29.76 -22.70 -13.21
CA GLN A 140 -29.95 -22.90 -11.78
C GLN A 140 -28.79 -22.31 -11.02
N THR A 141 -29.06 -21.40 -10.09
CA THR A 141 -28.02 -20.77 -9.24
C THR A 141 -27.30 -21.79 -8.36
N LYS A 142 -28.01 -22.83 -7.91
CA LYS A 142 -27.49 -23.87 -7.00
C LYS A 142 -26.51 -24.86 -7.66
N THR A 143 -26.32 -24.81 -8.99
CA THR A 143 -25.29 -25.60 -9.67
C THR A 143 -23.91 -24.94 -9.57
N LEU A 144 -23.85 -23.65 -9.24
CA LEU A 144 -22.60 -22.95 -8.99
C LEU A 144 -22.06 -23.31 -7.60
N PRO A 145 -20.78 -23.70 -7.48
CA PRO A 145 -20.16 -24.02 -6.19
C PRO A 145 -20.29 -22.84 -5.21
N GLY A 146 -20.74 -23.14 -4.00
CA GLY A 146 -20.97 -22.14 -2.98
C GLY A 146 -21.75 -22.70 -1.80
N GLY A 147 -22.20 -21.81 -0.93
CA GLY A 147 -23.02 -22.16 0.23
C GLY A 147 -23.01 -21.07 1.28
N HIS A 148 -23.22 -21.48 2.53
CA HIS A 148 -23.09 -20.57 3.67
C HIS A 148 -21.62 -20.24 3.94
N PRO A 149 -21.32 -18.98 4.29
CA PRO A 149 -19.95 -18.56 4.50
C PRO A 149 -19.36 -19.23 5.75
N GLN A 150 -18.29 -19.99 5.58
CA GLN A 150 -17.58 -20.65 6.68
C GLN A 150 -16.51 -19.76 7.33
N TRP A 151 -16.28 -18.56 6.79
CA TRP A 151 -15.23 -17.66 7.24
C TRP A 151 -15.49 -17.09 8.63
N ARG A 152 -14.45 -17.05 9.48
CA ARG A 152 -14.52 -16.51 10.84
C ARG A 152 -13.36 -15.56 11.11
N LEU A 153 -13.68 -14.40 11.69
CA LEU A 153 -12.69 -13.50 12.26
C LEU A 153 -12.01 -14.18 13.46
N ARG A 154 -10.67 -14.22 13.43
CA ARG A 154 -9.86 -14.64 14.57
C ARG A 154 -9.27 -13.39 15.21
N PHE A 155 -9.57 -13.17 16.48
CA PHE A 155 -9.00 -12.09 17.25
C PHE A 155 -7.74 -12.59 17.95
N VAL A 156 -6.64 -11.86 17.79
CA VAL A 156 -5.38 -12.13 18.49
C VAL A 156 -5.20 -11.06 19.56
N PRO A 157 -4.86 -11.43 20.80
CA PRO A 157 -4.57 -10.45 21.84
C PRO A 157 -3.44 -9.53 21.40
N ALA A 158 -3.64 -8.22 21.52
CA ALA A 158 -2.62 -7.21 21.27
C ALA A 158 -1.68 -7.11 22.47
N LEU A 159 -1.01 -8.21 22.83
CA LEU A 159 -0.08 -8.29 23.97
C LEU A 159 1.37 -8.34 23.47
N CYS A 160 2.25 -7.62 24.16
CA CYS A 160 3.66 -7.56 23.83
C CYS A 160 4.33 -8.91 24.12
N PRO A 161 4.94 -9.58 23.12
CA PRO A 161 5.59 -10.87 23.33
C PRO A 161 6.77 -10.83 24.32
N ASN A 162 7.33 -9.64 24.58
CA ASN A 162 8.50 -9.48 25.46
C ASN A 162 8.14 -9.22 26.93
N CYS A 163 7.04 -8.50 27.21
CA CYS A 163 6.73 -8.08 28.59
C CYS A 163 5.26 -8.29 28.99
N GLY A 164 4.41 -8.83 28.11
CA GLY A 164 3.00 -9.08 28.37
C GLY A 164 2.10 -7.84 28.41
N TRP A 165 2.65 -6.62 28.29
CA TRP A 165 1.87 -5.38 28.29
C TRP A 165 1.07 -5.18 26.99
N ASP A 166 0.00 -4.40 27.06
CA ASP A 166 -0.80 -4.03 25.90
C ASP A 166 0.01 -3.30 24.83
N LEU A 167 -0.14 -3.76 23.59
CA LEU A 167 0.35 -3.12 22.39
C LEU A 167 -0.64 -2.07 21.91
N LYS A 168 -0.13 -0.88 21.58
CA LYS A 168 -0.92 0.26 21.10
C LYS A 168 -0.80 0.43 19.60
N GLY A 169 -1.93 0.67 18.93
CA GLY A 169 -2.00 0.99 17.52
C GLY A 169 -3.39 1.48 17.15
N GLN A 170 -3.50 2.15 16.01
CA GLN A 170 -4.79 2.49 15.40
C GLN A 170 -5.31 1.31 14.56
N ARG A 171 -6.56 1.39 14.10
CA ARG A 171 -7.25 0.32 13.36
C ARG A 171 -6.50 -0.21 12.13
N ASP A 172 -5.73 0.65 11.46
CA ASP A 172 -4.97 0.36 10.24
C ASP A 172 -3.45 0.27 10.50
N SER A 173 -3.03 0.21 11.77
CA SER A 173 -1.62 0.13 12.11
C SER A 173 -1.06 -1.25 11.78
N LEU A 174 -0.01 -1.28 10.97
CA LEU A 174 0.77 -2.47 10.62
C LEU A 174 1.94 -2.70 11.58
N ALA A 175 2.23 -1.73 12.45
CA ALA A 175 3.15 -1.89 13.57
C ALA A 175 2.50 -1.36 14.85
N LEU A 176 2.71 -2.07 15.94
CA LEU A 176 2.14 -1.79 17.25
C LEU A 176 3.25 -1.48 18.25
N ASN A 177 2.99 -0.53 19.12
CA ASN A 177 3.96 0.02 20.06
C ASN A 177 3.73 -0.54 21.46
N CYS A 178 4.78 -1.02 22.11
CA CYS A 178 4.78 -1.33 23.53
C CYS A 178 5.47 -0.20 24.29
N ASN A 179 4.70 0.62 25.00
CA ASN A 179 5.25 1.74 25.78
C ASN A 179 5.96 1.27 27.07
N ASN A 180 5.70 0.03 27.53
CA ASN A 180 6.29 -0.48 28.77
C ASN A 180 7.75 -0.91 28.58
N CYS A 181 8.03 -1.76 27.59
CA CYS A 181 9.38 -2.22 27.28
C CYS A 181 9.99 -1.52 26.06
N ASN A 182 9.35 -0.43 25.61
CA ASN A 182 9.85 0.45 24.56
C ASN A 182 10.25 -0.32 23.29
N SER A 183 9.26 -0.98 22.67
CA SER A 183 9.47 -1.83 21.49
C SER A 183 8.35 -1.73 20.47
N VAL A 184 8.69 -1.94 19.19
CA VAL A 184 7.74 -1.96 18.07
C VAL A 184 7.60 -3.40 17.56
N TRP A 185 6.36 -3.81 17.29
CA TRP A 185 6.01 -5.15 16.84
C TRP A 185 5.14 -5.12 15.59
N TYR A 186 5.42 -5.95 14.61
CA TYR A 186 4.63 -6.06 13.38
C TYR A 186 4.20 -7.52 13.15
N PRO A 187 3.07 -7.76 12.44
CA PRO A 187 2.60 -9.11 12.18
C PRO A 187 3.56 -9.86 11.24
N GLY A 188 4.11 -10.97 11.72
CA GLY A 188 4.72 -12.00 10.87
C GLY A 188 3.71 -13.09 10.49
N LYS A 189 4.17 -14.14 9.79
CA LYS A 189 3.30 -15.25 9.36
C LYS A 189 2.55 -15.92 10.52
N GLU A 190 3.23 -16.15 11.64
CA GLU A 190 2.67 -16.89 12.79
C GLU A 190 2.78 -16.13 14.11
N LYS A 191 3.73 -15.20 14.21
CA LYS A 191 4.02 -14.44 15.43
C LYS A 191 4.34 -12.99 15.12
N LEU A 192 4.14 -12.14 16.12
CA LEU A 192 4.65 -10.78 16.08
C LEU A 192 6.18 -10.80 16.02
N LYS A 193 6.75 -9.96 15.16
CA LYS A 193 8.19 -9.76 15.01
C LYS A 193 8.58 -8.39 15.53
N LYS A 194 9.71 -8.33 16.25
CA LYS A 194 10.25 -7.07 16.76
C LYS A 194 10.85 -6.29 15.60
N LEU A 195 10.60 -4.98 15.58
CA LEU A 195 11.16 -4.03 14.62
C LEU A 195 12.10 -3.09 15.38
N ASN A 196 13.31 -2.90 14.85
CA ASN A 196 14.19 -1.85 15.36
C ASN A 196 13.62 -0.51 14.96
N PHE A 197 13.58 0.42 15.92
CA PHE A 197 13.09 1.76 15.71
C PHE A 197 13.94 2.77 16.46
N ALA A 198 13.85 4.02 16.00
CA ALA A 198 14.39 5.18 16.68
C ALA A 198 13.60 6.42 16.28
N TYR A 199 13.90 7.57 16.86
CA TYR A 199 13.36 8.86 16.43
C TYR A 199 14.43 9.93 16.37
N LEU A 200 14.16 10.98 15.58
CA LEU A 200 14.97 12.19 15.54
C LEU A 200 14.43 13.17 16.59
N PRO A 201 15.20 13.52 17.65
CA PRO A 201 14.74 14.44 18.66
C PRO A 201 14.49 15.83 18.09
N GLU A 202 13.48 16.52 18.60
CA GLU A 202 13.11 17.89 18.21
C GLU A 202 12.50 18.61 19.41
N GLU A 203 12.85 19.88 19.57
CA GLU A 203 12.32 20.72 20.64
C GLU A 203 11.11 21.52 20.16
N GLY A 204 10.17 21.75 21.08
CA GLY A 204 9.02 22.62 20.87
C GLY A 204 7.67 21.93 21.04
N ASP A 205 6.62 22.76 21.02
CA ASP A 205 5.24 22.31 21.11
C ASP A 205 4.66 22.00 19.72
N ASN A 206 3.60 21.19 19.68
CA ASN A 206 2.87 20.82 18.45
C ASN A 206 3.72 20.06 17.42
N ILE A 207 4.40 19.01 17.87
CA ILE A 207 5.17 18.11 17.01
C ILE A 207 4.39 16.82 16.79
N THR A 208 4.28 16.42 15.52
CA THR A 208 3.80 15.10 15.12
C THR A 208 4.92 14.32 14.46
N TYR A 209 5.17 13.11 14.92
CA TYR A 209 6.17 12.21 14.37
C TYR A 209 5.60 11.33 13.27
N LEU A 210 6.16 11.42 12.07
CA LEU A 210 5.79 10.58 10.92
C LEU A 210 6.81 9.43 10.75
N PRO A 211 6.36 8.19 10.51
CA PRO A 211 7.26 7.04 10.42
C PRO A 211 7.86 6.85 9.01
N PHE A 212 9.15 6.55 8.92
CA PHE A 212 9.86 6.27 7.67
C PHE A 212 10.72 5.02 7.82
N TYR A 213 10.82 4.24 6.75
CA TYR A 213 11.81 3.18 6.65
C TYR A 213 13.10 3.75 6.10
N ARG A 214 14.19 3.59 6.85
CA ARG A 214 15.56 3.80 6.40
C ARG A 214 16.16 2.45 6.05
N ILE A 215 16.58 2.26 4.80
CA ILE A 215 16.97 0.96 4.25
C ILE A 215 18.39 1.05 3.70
N GLY A 216 19.31 0.27 4.27
CA GLY A 216 20.61 0.03 3.65
C GLY A 216 20.47 -1.07 2.59
N ALA A 217 21.04 -0.87 1.41
CA ALA A 217 20.91 -1.81 0.30
C ALA A 217 22.17 -1.86 -0.57
N ASP A 218 22.41 -3.01 -1.22
CA ASP A 218 23.37 -3.12 -2.31
C ASP A 218 22.69 -2.81 -3.64
N VAL A 219 23.37 -2.06 -4.49
CA VAL A 219 22.90 -1.73 -5.84
C VAL A 219 23.85 -2.34 -6.86
N SER A 220 23.32 -3.21 -7.72
CA SER A 220 24.03 -3.81 -8.85
C SER A 220 23.51 -3.20 -10.16
N GLY A 221 24.36 -3.12 -11.20
CA GLY A 221 24.01 -2.50 -12.49
C GLY A 221 24.14 -0.97 -12.53
N LEU A 222 24.39 -0.34 -11.38
CA LEU A 222 24.69 1.08 -11.23
C LEU A 222 25.65 1.30 -10.07
N GLU A 223 26.67 2.14 -10.26
CA GLU A 223 27.58 2.53 -9.19
C GLU A 223 26.86 3.49 -8.23
N LEU A 224 26.46 2.96 -7.07
CA LEU A 224 25.71 3.69 -6.05
C LEU A 224 25.96 3.08 -4.66
N ASN A 225 27.22 3.14 -4.20
CA ASN A 225 27.66 2.51 -2.95
C ASN A 225 27.82 3.52 -1.82
N CYS A 226 28.26 4.74 -2.17
CA CYS A 226 28.61 5.78 -1.22
C CYS A 226 27.93 7.12 -1.52
N TYR A 227 28.10 8.09 -0.62
CA TYR A 227 27.51 9.41 -0.78
C TYR A 227 28.07 10.16 -2.00
N ALA A 228 29.35 9.94 -2.32
CA ALA A 228 29.95 10.48 -3.54
C ALA A 228 29.23 9.96 -4.80
N ASP A 229 28.87 8.68 -4.83
CA ASP A 229 28.13 8.10 -5.95
C ASP A 229 26.71 8.66 -6.05
N LEU A 230 26.04 8.84 -4.90
CA LEU A 230 24.72 9.48 -4.87
C LEU A 230 24.76 10.89 -5.47
N VAL A 231 25.78 11.69 -5.12
CA VAL A 231 25.99 13.04 -5.67
C VAL A 231 26.15 12.99 -7.20
N LYS A 232 26.93 12.04 -7.71
CA LYS A 232 27.14 11.84 -9.15
C LYS A 232 25.87 11.38 -9.87
N VAL A 233 25.21 10.33 -9.37
CA VAL A 233 24.00 9.73 -9.96
C VAL A 233 22.82 10.70 -9.95
N ALA A 234 22.67 11.49 -8.89
CA ALA A 234 21.62 12.50 -8.79
C ALA A 234 22.00 13.84 -9.44
N ASN A 235 23.23 13.99 -9.93
CA ASN A 235 23.79 15.22 -10.48
C ASN A 235 23.56 16.43 -9.55
N LEU A 236 23.90 16.26 -8.27
CA LEU A 236 23.72 17.33 -7.27
C LEU A 236 24.78 18.43 -7.48
N PRO A 237 24.44 19.70 -7.23
CA PRO A 237 25.39 20.82 -7.34
C PRO A 237 26.34 20.84 -6.13
N LYS A 238 27.14 19.79 -5.97
CA LYS A 238 28.11 19.60 -4.89
C LYS A 238 29.44 19.09 -5.44
N VAL A 239 30.54 19.59 -4.89
CA VAL A 239 31.87 19.03 -5.16
C VAL A 239 32.10 17.84 -4.23
N VAL A 240 32.40 16.67 -4.81
CA VAL A 240 32.68 15.45 -4.04
C VAL A 240 33.92 15.64 -3.17
N GLN A 241 33.80 15.29 -1.89
CA GLN A 241 34.90 15.29 -0.93
C GLN A 241 35.37 13.86 -0.67
N LYS A 242 36.63 13.70 -0.25
CA LYS A 242 37.26 12.37 -0.07
C LYS A 242 36.55 11.52 0.99
N ASP A 243 36.09 12.13 2.07
CA ASP A 243 35.34 11.47 3.14
C ASP A 243 33.96 10.96 2.70
N TRP A 244 33.45 11.40 1.54
CA TRP A 244 32.15 10.95 1.02
C TRP A 244 32.22 9.61 0.29
N GLU A 245 33.41 9.16 -0.05
CA GLU A 245 33.65 7.84 -0.67
C GLU A 245 33.45 6.70 0.33
N ASP A 246 33.67 6.97 1.62
CA ASP A 246 33.50 6.00 2.71
C ASP A 246 32.12 6.10 3.40
N ARG A 247 31.34 7.14 3.07
CA ARG A 247 30.03 7.38 3.70
C ARG A 247 28.96 6.50 3.05
N PRO A 248 28.33 5.55 3.79
CA PRO A 248 27.28 4.70 3.24
C PRO A 248 26.00 5.50 2.98
N ILE A 249 25.27 5.10 1.94
CA ILE A 249 23.96 5.66 1.62
C ILE A 249 22.82 4.76 2.11
N HIS A 250 21.66 5.38 2.33
CA HIS A 250 20.45 4.68 2.69
C HIS A 250 19.30 5.18 1.85
N PHE A 251 18.46 4.27 1.37
CA PHE A 251 17.19 4.63 0.79
C PHE A 251 16.19 4.93 1.89
N TRP A 252 15.24 5.80 1.57
CA TRP A 252 14.17 6.18 2.47
C TRP A 252 12.82 5.98 1.79
N SER A 253 11.85 5.54 2.57
CA SER A 253 10.47 5.35 2.11
C SER A 253 9.49 5.69 3.24
N PRO A 254 8.37 6.37 2.97
CA PRO A 254 7.29 6.52 3.95
C PRO A 254 6.84 5.16 4.48
N ALA A 255 6.73 5.00 5.81
CA ALA A 255 6.13 3.82 6.43
C ALA A 255 4.60 3.98 6.59
N PHE A 256 4.00 4.87 5.80
CA PHE A 256 2.58 5.21 5.85
C PHE A 256 2.05 5.52 4.46
N LYS A 257 0.76 5.24 4.26
CA LYS A 257 0.08 5.52 2.99
C LYS A 257 -0.04 7.04 2.78
N VAL A 258 0.36 7.48 1.60
CA VAL A 258 0.28 8.86 1.10
C VAL A 258 -0.09 8.83 -0.39
N ARG A 259 -0.36 10.00 -0.99
CA ARG A 259 -0.58 10.07 -2.44
C ARG A 259 0.72 9.70 -3.19
N PRO A 260 0.63 9.19 -4.43
CA PRO A 260 1.82 8.75 -5.16
C PRO A 260 2.90 9.83 -5.33
N ASP A 261 2.50 11.08 -5.60
CA ASP A 261 3.42 12.21 -5.71
C ASP A 261 4.11 12.55 -4.39
N ASP A 262 3.38 12.51 -3.28
CA ASP A 262 3.93 12.73 -1.95
C ASP A 262 4.89 11.59 -1.57
N PHE A 263 4.54 10.35 -1.93
CA PHE A 263 5.38 9.17 -1.72
C PHE A 263 6.75 9.33 -2.39
N LEU A 264 6.77 9.63 -3.70
CA LEU A 264 8.01 9.84 -4.45
C LEU A 264 8.78 11.04 -3.90
N ARG A 265 8.11 12.17 -3.62
CA ARG A 265 8.77 13.36 -3.08
C ARG A 265 9.47 13.05 -1.76
N PHE A 266 8.80 12.33 -0.86
CA PHE A 266 9.35 11.99 0.45
C PHE A 266 10.52 11.01 0.34
N ALA A 267 10.33 9.91 -0.41
CA ALA A 267 11.37 8.93 -0.64
C ALA A 267 12.62 9.58 -1.26
N ARG A 268 12.43 10.42 -2.28
CA ARG A 268 13.49 11.17 -2.96
C ARG A 268 14.22 12.13 -2.03
N ASN A 269 13.48 13.04 -1.38
CA ASN A 269 14.08 14.12 -0.62
C ASN A 269 14.87 13.58 0.57
N LEU A 270 14.35 12.59 1.28
CA LEU A 270 15.06 11.95 2.39
C LEU A 270 16.27 11.13 1.91
N THR A 271 16.15 10.43 0.77
CA THR A 271 17.30 9.72 0.18
C THR A 271 18.39 10.69 -0.27
N LEU A 272 18.06 11.88 -0.77
CA LEU A 272 19.06 12.87 -1.15
C LEU A 272 19.64 13.64 0.05
N SER A 273 18.85 13.92 1.07
CA SER A 273 19.30 14.65 2.26
C SER A 273 20.11 13.78 3.22
N GLN A 274 19.95 12.45 3.18
CA GLN A 274 20.60 11.48 4.07
C GLN A 274 20.56 11.93 5.55
N PRO A 275 19.36 12.12 6.16
CA PRO A 275 19.26 12.59 7.54
C PRO A 275 20.17 11.82 8.48
N ASP A 276 21.15 12.53 9.03
CA ASP A 276 22.05 12.07 10.06
C ASP A 276 21.72 12.77 11.37
N GLY A 277 22.10 12.15 12.49
CA GLY A 277 21.82 12.72 13.80
C GLY A 277 21.99 11.70 14.92
N LYS A 278 22.00 12.22 16.15
CA LYS A 278 21.83 11.39 17.34
C LYS A 278 20.38 10.94 17.37
N TRP A 279 20.15 9.65 17.08
CA TRP A 279 18.82 9.08 17.21
C TRP A 279 18.62 8.56 18.62
N GLU A 280 17.43 8.77 19.14
CA GLU A 280 17.01 8.21 20.41
C GLU A 280 16.17 6.96 20.18
N HIS A 281 16.32 5.98 21.06
CA HIS A 281 15.73 4.66 20.89
C HIS A 281 14.48 4.48 21.76
N GLU A 282 14.00 5.56 22.38
CA GLU A 282 12.72 5.61 23.09
C GLU A 282 11.59 6.17 22.22
N PHE A 283 10.35 6.03 22.66
CA PHE A 283 9.24 6.71 21.99
C PHE A 283 9.24 8.20 22.35
N PRO A 284 9.06 9.10 21.36
CA PRO A 284 8.91 10.51 21.66
C PRO A 284 7.67 10.76 22.51
N LYS A 285 7.75 11.75 23.42
CA LYS A 285 6.62 12.21 24.25
C LYS A 285 5.67 13.11 23.46
N ALA A 286 5.34 12.72 22.23
CA ALA A 286 4.55 13.49 21.28
C ALA A 286 3.64 12.56 20.46
N GLN A 287 2.81 13.14 19.60
CA GLN A 287 1.93 12.35 18.75
C GLN A 287 2.73 11.57 17.71
N ILE A 288 2.48 10.26 17.60
CA ILE A 288 3.09 9.39 16.60
C ILE A 288 2.02 8.99 15.58
N TYR A 289 2.31 9.22 14.31
CA TYR A 289 1.46 8.77 13.21
C TYR A 289 1.65 7.27 12.97
N PRO A 290 0.58 6.51 12.70
CA PRO A 290 0.66 5.06 12.59
C PRO A 290 1.46 4.60 11.37
N VAL A 291 2.16 3.47 11.52
CA VAL A 291 2.72 2.72 10.39
C VAL A 291 1.57 2.08 9.63
N THR A 292 1.35 2.49 8.38
CA THR A 292 0.23 2.01 7.53
C THR A 292 0.70 1.44 6.19
N MET A 293 2.02 1.41 5.97
CA MET A 293 2.66 0.76 4.83
C MET A 293 3.66 -0.28 5.37
N PRO A 294 3.66 -1.52 4.87
CA PRO A 294 4.58 -2.55 5.34
C PRO A 294 5.99 -2.34 4.78
N LEU A 295 6.98 -2.97 5.41
CA LEU A 295 8.38 -2.91 4.97
C LEU A 295 8.61 -3.52 3.57
N THR A 296 7.84 -4.54 3.18
CA THR A 296 7.96 -5.19 1.86
C THR A 296 7.72 -4.19 0.73
N GLU A 297 6.68 -3.38 0.87
CA GLU A 297 6.31 -2.30 -0.07
C GLU A 297 7.39 -1.21 -0.15
N ALA A 298 8.00 -0.89 0.99
CA ALA A 298 9.13 0.03 1.02
C ALA A 298 10.35 -0.54 0.28
N ILE A 299 10.59 -1.85 0.35
CA ILE A 299 11.66 -2.54 -0.38
C ILE A 299 11.36 -2.60 -1.89
N GLU A 300 10.13 -2.93 -2.27
CA GLU A 300 9.67 -2.94 -3.67
C GLU A 300 9.83 -1.53 -4.30
N SER A 301 9.56 -0.47 -3.52
CA SER A 301 9.69 0.92 -3.97
C SER A 301 11.12 1.44 -4.22
N LEU A 302 12.17 0.69 -3.86
CA LEU A 302 13.55 1.20 -3.90
C LEU A 302 14.00 1.58 -5.31
N LYS A 303 13.63 0.79 -6.32
CA LYS A 303 13.98 1.08 -7.72
C LYS A 303 13.24 2.33 -8.23
N LEU A 304 12.01 2.55 -7.78
CA LEU A 304 11.25 3.78 -8.05
C LEU A 304 11.88 5.01 -7.34
N SER A 305 12.32 4.85 -6.10
CA SER A 305 13.06 5.88 -5.36
C SER A 305 14.34 6.28 -6.13
N LEU A 306 15.11 5.30 -6.60
CA LEU A 306 16.29 5.50 -7.44
C LEU A 306 15.95 6.27 -8.74
N ALA A 307 14.91 5.85 -9.46
CA ALA A 307 14.44 6.53 -10.66
C ALA A 307 14.06 8.01 -10.41
N SER A 308 13.57 8.33 -9.21
CA SER A 308 13.05 9.66 -8.87
C SER A 308 14.12 10.75 -8.76
N PHE A 309 15.38 10.38 -8.47
CA PHE A 309 16.50 11.33 -8.37
C PHE A 309 17.56 11.17 -9.44
N MET A 310 17.66 10.03 -10.13
CA MET A 310 18.73 9.84 -11.11
C MET A 310 18.65 10.84 -12.27
N LYS A 311 19.80 11.44 -12.61
CA LYS A 311 19.93 12.41 -13.70
C LYS A 311 21.24 12.18 -14.48
N PRO A 312 21.23 12.35 -15.82
CA PRO A 312 20.08 12.66 -16.67
C PRO A 312 19.23 11.42 -16.99
N GLN A 313 17.90 11.55 -16.93
CA GLN A 313 16.95 10.42 -17.06
C GLN A 313 17.10 9.69 -18.39
N ARG A 314 17.32 10.41 -19.50
CA ARG A 314 17.52 9.82 -20.84
C ARG A 314 18.65 8.79 -20.89
N ILE A 315 19.68 8.94 -20.05
CA ILE A 315 20.85 8.06 -20.00
C ILE A 315 20.69 6.99 -18.93
N LEU A 316 20.16 7.36 -17.76
CA LEU A 316 20.13 6.47 -16.59
C LEU A 316 18.88 5.59 -16.51
N PHE A 317 17.74 6.00 -17.06
CA PHE A 317 16.53 5.17 -17.05
C PHE A 317 16.70 3.81 -17.75
N PRO A 318 17.35 3.70 -18.92
CA PRO A 318 17.67 2.41 -19.53
C PRO A 318 18.35 1.43 -18.58
N LYS A 319 19.21 1.92 -17.67
CA LYS A 319 19.93 1.07 -16.69
C LYS A 319 19.02 0.45 -15.63
N LEU A 320 17.81 0.98 -15.41
CA LEU A 320 16.86 0.43 -14.42
C LEU A 320 16.45 -1.02 -14.71
N GLN A 321 16.47 -1.42 -15.99
CA GLN A 321 16.13 -2.78 -16.43
C GLN A 321 17.14 -3.81 -15.89
N GLU A 322 18.42 -3.43 -15.83
CA GLU A 322 19.53 -4.27 -15.35
C GLU A 322 19.88 -4.00 -13.88
N THR A 323 19.30 -2.95 -13.28
CA THR A 323 19.57 -2.59 -11.89
C THR A 323 18.89 -3.56 -10.94
N GLU A 324 19.63 -4.13 -10.00
CA GLU A 324 19.10 -4.93 -8.90
C GLU A 324 19.42 -4.23 -7.58
N ILE A 325 18.43 -4.15 -6.67
CA ILE A 325 18.61 -3.54 -5.35
C ILE A 325 18.29 -4.60 -4.28
N LYS A 326 19.29 -4.95 -3.47
CA LYS A 326 19.17 -5.97 -2.41
C LYS A 326 19.19 -5.30 -1.04
N PRO A 327 18.08 -5.29 -0.27
CA PRO A 327 18.07 -4.72 1.06
C PRO A 327 18.94 -5.54 2.02
N LYS A 328 19.74 -4.87 2.85
CA LYS A 328 20.60 -5.47 3.88
C LYS A 328 20.02 -5.32 5.28
N ASN A 329 19.65 -4.10 5.61
CA ASN A 329 19.18 -3.72 6.94
C ASN A 329 18.14 -2.62 6.81
N PHE A 330 17.33 -2.48 7.85
CA PHE A 330 16.29 -1.46 7.91
C PHE A 330 16.11 -0.98 9.34
N LEU A 331 15.65 0.27 9.46
CA LEU A 331 15.29 0.92 10.71
C LEU A 331 13.98 1.68 10.49
N LEU A 332 13.02 1.53 11.39
CA LEU A 332 11.86 2.41 11.45
C LEU A 332 12.24 3.71 12.17
N LEU A 333 12.33 4.82 11.44
CA LEU A 333 12.66 6.11 12.02
C LEU A 333 11.44 7.01 12.09
N PHE A 334 11.15 7.54 13.27
CA PHE A 334 10.14 8.57 13.45
C PHE A 334 10.77 9.96 13.26
N ILE A 335 10.32 10.69 12.23
CA ILE A 335 10.82 12.03 11.90
C ILE A 335 9.82 13.07 12.42
N PRO A 336 10.27 14.11 13.14
CA PRO A 336 9.42 15.17 13.67
C PRO A 336 8.91 16.07 12.54
N PHE A 337 7.63 16.44 12.60
CA PHE A 337 7.02 17.46 11.76
C PHE A 337 6.34 18.48 12.66
N HIS A 338 6.60 19.76 12.42
CA HIS A 338 5.88 20.85 13.08
C HIS A 338 4.47 20.96 12.52
N GLU A 339 3.51 21.03 13.42
CA GLU A 339 2.11 21.14 13.08
C GLU A 339 1.72 22.62 12.86
N ARG A 340 1.24 22.91 11.65
CA ARG A 340 0.60 24.19 11.28
C ARG A 340 -0.91 23.98 11.12
N ALA A 341 -1.69 25.02 10.86
CA ALA A 341 -3.16 24.93 10.77
C ALA A 341 -3.66 23.75 9.89
N HIS A 342 -3.14 23.63 8.67
CA HIS A 342 -3.58 22.60 7.71
C HIS A 342 -2.46 21.66 7.25
N GLU A 343 -1.22 21.86 7.70
CA GLU A 343 -0.05 21.17 7.19
C GLU A 343 0.83 20.65 8.32
N LEU A 344 1.57 19.58 8.01
CA LEU A 344 2.72 19.12 8.75
C LEU A 344 3.96 19.49 7.93
N THR A 345 4.94 20.13 8.56
CA THR A 345 6.17 20.59 7.87
C THR A 345 7.44 20.13 8.57
N GLN A 346 8.40 19.64 7.80
CA GLN A 346 9.78 19.39 8.25
C GLN A 346 10.74 20.11 7.28
N PRO A 347 11.09 21.38 7.58
CA PRO A 347 11.84 22.24 6.67
C PRO A 347 13.25 21.75 6.35
N ALA A 348 13.95 21.11 7.29
CA ALA A 348 15.34 20.66 7.11
C ALA A 348 15.48 19.66 5.95
N PHE A 349 14.43 18.87 5.71
CA PHE A 349 14.37 17.87 4.64
C PHE A 349 13.41 18.25 3.51
N GLN A 350 12.91 19.50 3.51
CA GLN A 350 11.94 20.00 2.53
C GLN A 350 10.70 19.10 2.40
N LEU A 351 10.17 18.65 3.53
CA LEU A 351 8.98 17.80 3.58
C LEU A 351 7.79 18.63 4.05
N ASN A 352 6.67 18.47 3.38
CA ASN A 352 5.38 18.99 3.81
C ASN A 352 4.27 18.04 3.38
N ILE A 353 3.18 18.04 4.14
CA ILE A 353 1.96 17.33 3.76
C ILE A 353 0.75 17.99 4.39
N ASN A 354 -0.33 18.10 3.62
CA ASN A 354 -1.60 18.57 4.13
C ASN A 354 -2.28 17.49 4.99
N LYS A 355 -2.77 17.86 6.18
CA LYS A 355 -3.35 16.93 7.17
C LYS A 355 -4.58 16.19 6.63
N ASN A 356 -5.41 16.85 5.81
CA ASN A 356 -6.57 16.20 5.22
C ASN A 356 -6.12 15.16 4.19
N LEU A 357 -5.11 15.46 3.38
CA LEU A 357 -4.56 14.52 2.41
C LEU A 357 -3.98 13.28 3.09
N LEU A 358 -3.22 13.49 4.18
CA LEU A 358 -2.69 12.41 5.01
C LEU A 358 -3.81 11.52 5.59
N ARG A 359 -4.89 12.14 6.09
CA ARG A 359 -6.06 11.42 6.59
C ARG A 359 -6.75 10.59 5.50
N TYR A 360 -6.98 11.16 4.31
CA TYR A 360 -7.64 10.45 3.22
C TYR A 360 -6.76 9.34 2.62
N ALA A 361 -5.43 9.50 2.64
CA ALA A 361 -4.49 8.51 2.14
C ALA A 361 -4.55 7.18 2.90
N ARG A 362 -5.06 7.16 4.14
CA ARG A 362 -5.32 5.92 4.89
C ARG A 362 -6.34 5.00 4.24
N HIS A 363 -7.15 5.53 3.33
CA HIS A 363 -8.09 4.76 2.55
C HIS A 363 -7.49 4.24 1.24
N LEU A 364 -6.26 4.62 0.87
CA LEU A 364 -5.60 4.15 -0.35
C LEU A 364 -5.33 2.66 -0.32
#